data_AF-A0A7X6X648-F1
#
_entry.id   AF-A0A7X6X648-F1
#
_cell.length_a   1.000
_cell.length_b   1.000
_cell.length_c   1.000
_cell.angle_alpha   90.00
_cell.angle_beta   90.00
_cell.angle_gamma   90.00
#
_symmetry.space_group_name_H-M   'P 1'
#
loop_
_entity.id
_entity.type
_entity.pdbx_description
1 polymer ?
#
loop_
_entity_poly.entity_id
_entity_poly.type
_entity_poly.pdbx_seq_one_letter_code
_entity_poly.pdbx_strand_id
1 'polypeptide(L)'
;VEVTRSKVRRERLGHIELAAPVSHIWYFKGIPSRMGLILDMSPRSLEKVLYFVSYIVIEPGDTPLMKKQLLTETEYREYREKYGNRFVALMGAEAIKALLVEMDLDQLSHELRKELKETRGQRKARAIRRLEVVEAFRSSGNKPEWMILDVIPVIPPELRPMVQLDGGRFATSDLNDLYRRVINRNNRLKRLLDLGAPDIIVRNEKRMLQEAVDALIDNGRRGRPVTGPGNRPLKSLSDMLKGKQGRFRQNLLGKRVDYSGRSVIVVGPELKMDQCGLPKEMALELFKPFVMKRLVDKGLAHNIKSAKRMVERVRDEVWDVLEEVIKDHPVLLNRAPTLHRLGIQAFEPVLVEGRALQIHPLVCTAYNADFDGDQMAVHVPLSAEAQAEARLLMLSIHNILNPKDGRPVVTPTQDMVLGCYYLTCVKPNARGEGKVFKDYNEAYLAYNAGAVDLQALIKVCIDGELVETTVGRLIFNYEAPIPKELGFYNQEIGKKQLGEIVANCYRLFGEETTASMLDGIK
;
A
#
# COMPACT_ATOMS: atom_id res chain seq x y z
N VAL A 1 -7.30 4.61 40.58
CA VAL A 1 -6.70 4.76 39.24
C VAL A 1 -5.22 5.07 39.45
N GLU A 2 -4.31 4.33 38.83
CA GLU A 2 -2.88 4.58 38.92
C GLU A 2 -2.52 5.88 38.16
N VAL A 3 -1.72 6.76 38.76
CA VAL A 3 -1.31 8.03 38.13
C VAL A 3 -0.17 7.75 37.14
N THR A 4 -0.50 7.65 35.85
CA THR A 4 0.46 7.38 34.77
C THR A 4 0.11 8.18 33.51
N ARG A 5 1.01 8.20 32.51
CA ARG A 5 0.77 8.86 31.22
C ARG A 5 -0.40 8.20 30.50
N SER A 6 -1.33 8.98 29.94
CA SER A 6 -2.52 8.47 29.23
C SER A 6 -2.21 7.45 28.13
N LYS A 7 -1.04 7.55 27.48
CA LYS A 7 -0.56 6.62 26.44
C LYS A 7 -0.61 5.14 26.86
N VAL A 8 -0.49 4.81 28.15
CA VAL A 8 -0.58 3.41 28.61
C VAL A 8 -1.93 2.76 28.29
N ARG A 9 -2.99 3.55 28.07
CA ARG A 9 -4.33 3.08 27.67
C ARG A 9 -4.37 2.48 26.26
N ARG A 10 -3.32 2.65 25.48
CA ARG A 10 -3.14 2.03 24.16
C ARG A 10 -2.45 0.67 24.21
N GLU A 11 -1.75 0.38 25.29
CA GLU A 11 -0.85 -0.78 25.42
C GLU A 11 -1.37 -1.80 26.45
N ARG A 12 -2.04 -1.34 27.51
CA ARG A 12 -2.56 -2.21 28.58
C ARG A 12 -3.79 -3.00 28.11
N LEU A 13 -3.65 -4.33 28.11
CA LEU A 13 -4.72 -5.28 27.85
C LEU A 13 -5.54 -5.58 29.12
N GLY A 14 -6.81 -5.94 28.92
CA GLY A 14 -7.62 -6.59 29.95
C GLY A 14 -7.86 -8.05 29.62
N HIS A 15 -8.61 -8.75 30.46
CA HIS A 15 -9.10 -10.09 30.17
C HIS A 15 -10.53 -10.28 30.67
N ILE A 16 -11.23 -11.25 30.08
CA ILE A 16 -12.54 -11.73 30.50
C ILE A 16 -12.38 -13.22 30.80
N GLU A 17 -12.57 -13.59 32.06
CA GLU A 17 -12.65 -14.98 32.48
C GLU A 17 -14.01 -15.57 32.09
N LEU A 18 -14.01 -16.66 31.34
CA LEU A 18 -15.22 -17.29 30.85
C LEU A 18 -15.81 -18.23 31.89
N ALA A 19 -17.14 -18.23 32.01
CA ALA A 19 -17.90 -19.10 32.90
C ALA A 19 -17.92 -20.56 32.44
N ALA A 20 -17.69 -20.78 31.14
CA ALA A 20 -17.50 -22.09 30.55
C ALA A 20 -16.43 -21.98 29.44
N PRO A 21 -15.61 -23.01 29.21
CA PRO A 21 -14.65 -23.03 28.11
C PRO A 21 -15.33 -22.82 26.76
N VAL A 22 -14.66 -22.15 25.84
CA VAL A 22 -15.17 -21.82 24.50
C VAL A 22 -14.14 -22.20 23.44
N SER A 23 -14.57 -22.90 22.39
CA SER A 23 -13.65 -23.29 21.31
C SER A 23 -13.27 -22.09 20.44
N HIS A 24 -11.99 -21.94 20.10
CA HIS A 24 -11.56 -20.85 19.24
C HIS A 24 -11.88 -21.15 17.77
N ILE A 25 -12.70 -20.28 17.15
CA ILE A 25 -13.28 -20.50 15.81
C ILE A 25 -12.27 -20.80 14.70
N TRP A 26 -11.10 -20.17 14.70
CA TRP A 26 -10.08 -20.40 13.68
C TRP A 26 -9.57 -21.84 13.63
N TYR A 27 -9.51 -22.57 14.75
CA TYR A 27 -8.92 -23.91 14.77
C TYR A 27 -9.89 -25.00 14.34
N PHE A 28 -11.20 -24.84 14.58
CA PHE A 28 -12.20 -25.84 14.18
C PHE A 28 -12.88 -25.54 12.84
N LYS A 29 -13.07 -24.26 12.46
CA LYS A 29 -13.54 -23.82 11.13
C LYS A 29 -12.40 -23.43 10.18
N GLY A 30 -11.15 -23.64 10.60
CA GLY A 30 -9.97 -23.57 9.75
C GLY A 30 -10.10 -24.44 8.50
N ILE A 31 -9.52 -24.02 7.37
CA ILE A 31 -9.29 -24.90 6.23
C ILE A 31 -7.77 -25.04 6.09
N PRO A 32 -7.17 -26.20 6.47
CA PRO A 32 -7.80 -27.35 7.13
C PRO A 32 -8.12 -27.11 8.62
N SER A 33 -9.07 -27.87 9.17
CA SER A 33 -9.45 -27.81 10.60
C SER A 33 -8.39 -28.52 11.44
N ARG A 34 -7.59 -27.77 12.19
CA ARG A 34 -6.50 -28.32 13.02
C ARG A 34 -7.05 -29.19 14.14
N MET A 35 -8.15 -28.75 14.75
CA MET A 35 -8.87 -29.51 15.77
C MET A 35 -9.51 -30.79 15.19
N GLY A 36 -10.05 -30.72 13.96
CA GLY A 36 -10.58 -31.89 13.26
C GLY A 36 -9.50 -32.93 12.94
N LEU A 37 -8.35 -32.46 12.45
CA LEU A 37 -7.23 -33.34 12.13
C LEU A 37 -6.69 -34.06 13.37
N ILE A 38 -6.43 -33.34 14.47
CA ILE A 38 -5.82 -33.95 15.66
C ILE A 38 -6.76 -34.99 16.32
N LEU A 39 -8.05 -34.67 16.43
CA LEU A 39 -9.07 -35.56 17.00
C LEU A 39 -9.51 -36.68 16.05
N ASP A 40 -9.10 -36.63 14.79
CA ASP A 40 -9.54 -37.48 13.68
C ASP A 40 -11.06 -37.42 13.40
N MET A 41 -11.64 -36.24 13.57
CA MET A 41 -13.06 -35.99 13.41
C MET A 41 -13.36 -35.06 12.24
N SER A 42 -14.52 -35.25 11.60
CA SER A 42 -14.97 -34.31 10.57
C SER A 42 -15.31 -32.93 11.19
N PRO A 43 -15.08 -31.81 10.48
CA PRO A 43 -15.45 -30.48 10.99
C PRO A 43 -16.94 -30.35 11.33
N ARG A 44 -17.81 -31.05 10.59
CA ARG A 44 -19.26 -31.09 10.86
C ARG A 44 -19.58 -31.84 12.16
N SER A 45 -18.87 -32.92 12.44
CA SER A 45 -18.99 -33.69 13.69
C SER A 45 -18.57 -32.84 14.89
N LEU A 46 -17.44 -32.14 14.80
CA LEU A 46 -16.99 -31.22 15.85
C LEU A 46 -17.99 -30.08 16.09
N GLU A 47 -18.52 -29.51 15.01
CA GLU A 47 -19.53 -28.46 15.09
C GLU A 47 -20.79 -28.90 15.87
N LYS A 48 -21.27 -30.12 15.61
CA LYS A 48 -22.42 -30.68 16.35
C LYS A 48 -22.16 -30.80 17.85
N VAL A 49 -20.95 -31.20 18.24
CA VAL A 49 -20.57 -31.31 19.67
C VAL A 49 -20.45 -29.93 20.29
N LEU A 50 -19.71 -29.01 19.65
CA LEU A 50 -19.43 -27.67 20.18
C LEU A 50 -20.70 -26.83 20.38
N TYR A 51 -21.70 -26.96 19.51
CA TYR A 51 -22.98 -26.24 19.62
C TYR A 51 -24.09 -27.03 20.32
N PHE A 52 -23.73 -28.02 21.15
CA PHE A 52 -24.66 -28.75 22.01
C PHE A 52 -25.78 -29.50 21.26
N VAL A 53 -25.50 -29.99 20.04
CA VAL A 53 -26.44 -30.79 19.24
C VAL A 53 -26.28 -32.29 19.48
N SER A 54 -25.05 -32.75 19.75
CA SER A 54 -24.74 -34.16 19.99
C SER A 54 -23.77 -34.32 21.15
N TYR A 55 -23.89 -35.42 21.87
CA TYR A 55 -22.90 -35.84 22.86
C TYR A 55 -21.75 -36.56 22.16
N ILE A 56 -20.58 -36.54 22.79
CA ILE A 56 -19.41 -37.32 22.41
C ILE A 56 -18.98 -38.19 23.60
N VAL A 57 -18.75 -39.47 23.32
CA VAL A 57 -18.26 -40.42 24.33
C VAL A 57 -16.79 -40.11 24.64
N ILE A 58 -16.53 -39.75 25.90
CA ILE A 58 -15.18 -39.51 26.44
C ILE A 58 -14.60 -40.83 26.92
N GLU A 59 -15.36 -41.53 27.76
CA GLU A 59 -15.00 -42.82 28.33
C GLU A 59 -16.12 -43.84 28.05
N PRO A 60 -15.86 -44.88 27.25
CA PRO A 60 -16.87 -45.89 26.94
C PRO A 60 -17.12 -46.88 28.10
N GLY A 61 -16.16 -47.04 29.03
CA GLY A 61 -16.25 -48.02 30.11
C GLY A 61 -16.51 -49.44 29.60
N ASP A 62 -17.33 -50.21 30.31
CA ASP A 62 -17.72 -51.59 29.96
C ASP A 62 -18.92 -51.67 28.99
N THR A 63 -19.21 -50.59 28.26
CA THR A 63 -20.36 -50.51 27.35
C THR A 63 -19.93 -50.79 25.89
N PRO A 64 -20.85 -51.13 24.96
CA PRO A 64 -20.50 -51.34 23.56
C PRO A 64 -20.17 -50.03 22.80
N LEU A 65 -20.06 -48.90 23.50
CA LEU A 65 -19.78 -47.60 22.90
C LEU A 65 -18.28 -47.48 22.55
N MET A 66 -17.98 -46.70 21.51
CA MET A 66 -16.60 -46.37 21.15
C MET A 66 -16.24 -44.97 21.62
N LYS A 67 -14.98 -44.77 22.03
CA LYS A 67 -14.45 -43.43 22.32
C LYS A 67 -14.57 -42.53 21.09
N LYS A 68 -14.97 -41.26 21.28
CA LYS A 68 -15.30 -40.29 20.22
C LYS A 68 -16.54 -40.62 19.38
N GLN A 69 -17.32 -41.64 19.74
CA GLN A 69 -18.62 -41.87 19.11
C GLN A 69 -19.57 -40.72 19.43
N LEU A 70 -20.30 -40.26 18.41
CA LEU A 70 -21.34 -39.26 18.58
C LEU A 70 -22.66 -39.94 18.95
N LEU A 71 -23.35 -39.39 19.94
CA LEU A 71 -24.67 -39.82 20.36
C LEU A 71 -25.65 -38.65 20.20
N THR A 72 -26.79 -38.93 19.58
CA THR A 72 -27.95 -38.04 19.61
C THR A 72 -28.54 -37.98 21.02
N GLU A 73 -29.41 -36.99 21.28
CA GLU A 73 -30.03 -36.87 22.60
C GLU A 73 -30.89 -38.09 22.96
N THR A 74 -31.57 -38.69 21.99
CA THR A 74 -32.37 -39.90 22.16
C THR A 74 -31.48 -41.10 22.49
N GLU A 75 -30.43 -41.33 21.69
CA GLU A 75 -29.47 -42.41 21.93
C GLU A 75 -28.80 -42.26 23.30
N TYR A 76 -28.36 -41.05 23.66
CA TYR A 76 -27.74 -40.81 24.97
C TYR A 76 -28.68 -41.18 26.13
N ARG A 77 -29.98 -40.85 26.03
CA ARG A 77 -30.98 -41.25 27.04
C ARG A 77 -31.15 -42.77 27.10
N GLU A 78 -31.29 -43.44 25.96
CA GLU A 78 -31.42 -44.91 25.90
C GLU A 78 -30.20 -45.63 26.48
N TYR A 79 -28.98 -45.19 26.14
CA TYR A 79 -27.76 -45.76 26.70
C TYR A 79 -27.63 -45.47 28.20
N ARG A 80 -28.06 -44.27 28.65
CA ARG A 80 -28.05 -43.91 30.08
C ARG A 80 -29.08 -44.70 30.89
N GLU A 81 -30.23 -45.03 30.31
CA GLU A 81 -31.22 -45.91 30.94
C GLU A 81 -30.71 -47.35 31.04
N LYS A 82 -30.06 -47.86 29.99
CA LYS A 82 -29.53 -49.25 29.94
C LYS A 82 -28.30 -49.47 30.81
N TYR A 83 -27.35 -48.54 30.79
CA TYR A 83 -26.02 -48.72 31.38
C TYR A 83 -25.74 -47.79 32.57
N GLY A 84 -26.67 -46.88 32.91
CA GLY A 84 -26.51 -45.96 34.02
C GLY A 84 -25.29 -45.05 33.84
N ASN A 85 -24.46 -44.97 34.89
CA ASN A 85 -23.23 -44.16 34.92
C ASN A 85 -21.97 -44.91 34.47
N ARG A 86 -22.10 -46.05 33.78
CA ARG A 86 -20.94 -46.88 33.35
C ARG A 86 -20.12 -46.27 32.21
N PHE A 87 -20.64 -45.24 31.54
CA PHE A 87 -19.94 -44.52 30.49
C PHE A 87 -20.09 -43.01 30.71
N VAL A 88 -19.12 -42.25 30.20
CA VAL A 88 -19.12 -40.78 30.27
C VAL A 88 -19.22 -40.21 28.85
N ALA A 89 -20.33 -39.53 28.56
CA ALA A 89 -20.49 -38.75 27.35
C ALA A 89 -20.86 -37.30 27.69
N LEU A 90 -20.12 -36.36 27.12
CA LEU A 90 -20.26 -34.92 27.36
C LEU A 90 -20.58 -34.18 26.07
N MET A 91 -20.90 -32.89 26.16
CA MET A 91 -21.15 -32.01 25.02
C MET A 91 -20.48 -30.65 25.20
N GLY A 92 -20.41 -29.87 24.13
CA GLY A 92 -19.81 -28.54 24.14
C GLY A 92 -18.28 -28.56 24.10
N ALA A 93 -17.69 -27.39 24.34
CA ALA A 93 -16.24 -27.22 24.33
C ALA A 93 -15.54 -27.94 25.49
N GLU A 94 -16.21 -28.18 26.62
CA GLU A 94 -15.69 -28.97 27.76
C GLU A 94 -15.37 -30.41 27.34
N ALA A 95 -16.27 -31.03 26.59
CA ALA A 95 -16.08 -32.39 26.08
C ALA A 95 -14.87 -32.48 25.14
N ILE A 96 -14.71 -31.48 24.25
CA ILE A 96 -13.57 -31.41 23.34
C ILE A 96 -12.28 -31.14 24.10
N LYS A 97 -12.31 -30.29 25.12
CA LYS A 97 -11.15 -30.01 25.98
C LYS A 97 -10.68 -31.27 26.70
N ALA A 98 -11.60 -32.03 27.30
CA ALA A 98 -11.29 -33.30 27.96
C ALA A 98 -10.59 -34.28 27.00
N LEU A 99 -11.14 -34.45 25.79
CA LEU A 99 -10.52 -35.29 24.77
C LEU A 99 -9.14 -34.83 24.33
N LEU A 100 -8.87 -33.52 24.33
CA LEU A 100 -7.57 -32.96 23.95
C LEU A 100 -6.53 -33.10 25.07
N VAL A 101 -6.94 -32.97 26.33
CA VAL A 101 -6.06 -33.11 27.51
C VAL A 101 -5.57 -34.55 27.68
N GLU A 102 -6.43 -35.54 27.41
CA GLU A 102 -6.05 -36.96 27.47
C GLU A 102 -5.14 -37.42 26.32
N MET A 103 -4.83 -36.57 25.34
CA MET A 103 -4.04 -36.97 24.18
C MET A 103 -2.55 -37.04 24.50
N ASP A 104 -1.96 -38.23 24.37
CA ASP A 104 -0.52 -38.40 24.28
C ASP A 104 -0.06 -38.18 22.82
N LEU A 105 0.67 -37.09 22.58
CA LEU A 105 1.19 -36.72 21.27
C LEU A 105 2.36 -37.61 20.81
N ASP A 106 3.15 -38.14 21.75
CA ASP A 106 4.29 -38.99 21.44
C ASP A 106 3.81 -40.36 20.98
N GLN A 107 2.88 -40.96 21.74
CA GLN A 107 2.22 -42.20 21.34
C GLN A 107 1.51 -42.04 19.99
N LEU A 108 0.76 -40.95 19.80
CA LEU A 108 0.02 -40.71 18.56
C LEU A 108 0.95 -40.55 17.34
N SER A 109 2.12 -39.90 17.50
CA SER A 109 3.11 -39.83 16.42
C SER A 109 3.63 -41.22 16.04
N HIS A 110 3.97 -42.06 17.02
CA HIS A 110 4.45 -43.43 16.77
C HIS A 110 3.40 -44.27 16.04
N GLU A 111 2.14 -44.20 16.45
CA GLU A 111 1.00 -44.88 15.80
C GLU A 111 0.82 -44.41 14.36
N LEU A 112 0.80 -43.09 14.11
CA LEU A 112 0.63 -42.54 12.77
C LEU A 112 1.79 -42.88 11.84
N ARG A 113 3.04 -42.89 12.34
CA ARG A 113 4.22 -43.33 11.57
C ARG A 113 4.12 -44.80 11.17
N LYS A 114 3.54 -45.65 12.02
CA LYS A 114 3.27 -47.05 11.69
C LYS A 114 2.17 -47.18 10.65
N GLU A 115 1.05 -46.48 10.84
CA GLU A 115 -0.08 -46.47 9.88
C GLU A 115 0.35 -46.02 8.47
N LEU A 116 1.28 -45.07 8.38
CA LEU A 116 1.83 -44.58 7.11
C LEU A 116 2.63 -45.62 6.31
N LYS A 117 3.21 -46.63 6.98
CA LYS A 117 3.92 -47.72 6.32
C LYS A 117 2.96 -48.77 5.75
N GLU A 118 1.87 -49.03 6.47
CA GLU A 118 0.90 -50.09 6.15
C GLU A 118 -0.16 -49.62 5.14
N THR A 119 -0.47 -48.33 5.11
CA THR A 119 -1.62 -47.79 4.37
C THR A 119 -1.25 -47.17 3.01
N ARG A 120 -2.09 -47.37 2.00
CA ARG A 120 -1.98 -46.73 0.67
C ARG A 120 -3.18 -45.82 0.35
N GLY A 121 -3.01 -44.90 -0.60
CA GLY A 121 -4.10 -44.04 -1.12
C GLY A 121 -4.54 -42.90 -0.20
N GLN A 122 -5.84 -42.60 -0.18
CA GLN A 122 -6.42 -41.45 0.54
C GLN A 122 -6.20 -41.50 2.06
N ARG A 123 -6.24 -42.70 2.66
CA ARG A 123 -6.01 -42.88 4.09
C ARG A 123 -4.56 -42.55 4.48
N LYS A 124 -3.59 -42.83 3.61
CA LYS A 124 -2.20 -42.36 3.76
C LYS A 124 -2.12 -40.84 3.74
N ALA A 125 -2.76 -40.18 2.77
CA ALA A 125 -2.74 -38.72 2.67
C ALA A 125 -3.35 -38.02 3.91
N ARG A 126 -4.42 -38.58 4.49
CA ARG A 126 -5.01 -38.09 5.75
C ARG A 126 -4.06 -38.30 6.94
N ALA A 127 -3.44 -39.48 7.05
CA ALA A 127 -2.45 -39.77 8.10
C ALA A 127 -1.24 -38.84 8.02
N ILE A 128 -0.75 -38.49 6.81
CA ILE A 128 0.34 -37.52 6.61
C ILE A 128 -0.05 -36.16 7.20
N ARG A 129 -1.19 -35.60 6.77
CA ARG A 129 -1.66 -34.28 7.26
C ARG A 129 -1.89 -34.26 8.77
N ARG A 130 -2.32 -35.39 9.34
CA ARG A 130 -2.51 -35.54 10.78
C ARG A 130 -1.18 -35.60 11.52
N LEU A 131 -0.22 -36.39 11.02
CA LEU A 131 1.13 -36.47 11.56
C LEU A 131 1.85 -35.12 11.51
N GLU A 132 1.70 -34.36 10.42
CA GLU A 132 2.24 -32.99 10.30
C GLU A 132 1.74 -32.08 11.43
N VAL A 133 0.45 -32.14 11.78
CA VAL A 133 -0.11 -31.35 12.88
C VAL A 133 0.43 -31.82 14.23
N VAL A 134 0.53 -33.13 14.45
CA VAL A 134 1.06 -33.71 15.70
C VAL A 134 2.52 -33.33 15.91
N GLU A 135 3.37 -33.48 14.89
CA GLU A 135 4.78 -33.08 14.94
C GLU A 135 4.95 -31.56 15.12
N ALA A 136 4.06 -30.74 14.55
CA ALA A 136 4.05 -29.29 14.79
C ALA A 136 3.74 -28.95 16.26
N PHE A 137 2.83 -29.66 16.92
CA PHE A 137 2.59 -29.47 18.36
C PHE A 137 3.78 -29.92 19.20
N ARG A 138 4.37 -31.09 18.90
CA ARG A 138 5.55 -31.62 19.62
C ARG A 138 6.75 -30.68 19.51
N SER A 139 7.04 -30.19 18.30
CA SER A 139 8.17 -29.27 18.07
C SER A 139 7.97 -27.89 18.68
N SER A 140 6.74 -27.39 18.75
CA SER A 140 6.46 -26.06 19.30
C SER A 140 6.28 -26.04 20.83
N GLY A 141 6.08 -27.19 21.47
CA GLY A 141 5.78 -27.29 22.91
C GLY A 141 4.38 -26.76 23.30
N ASN A 142 3.56 -26.38 22.31
CA ASN A 142 2.19 -25.93 22.56
C ASN A 142 1.31 -27.12 22.94
N LYS A 143 0.39 -26.91 23.88
CA LYS A 143 -0.56 -27.95 24.26
C LYS A 143 -1.84 -27.90 23.41
N PRO A 144 -2.38 -29.03 22.91
CA PRO A 144 -3.58 -29.05 22.06
C PRO A 144 -4.80 -28.38 22.69
N GLU A 145 -4.98 -28.52 24.01
CA GLU A 145 -6.11 -27.96 24.76
C GLU A 145 -6.15 -26.43 24.76
N TRP A 146 -5.05 -25.74 24.44
CA TRP A 146 -5.02 -24.27 24.31
C TRP A 146 -5.85 -23.74 23.14
N MET A 147 -6.31 -24.62 22.23
CA MET A 147 -7.31 -24.26 21.21
C MET A 147 -8.72 -24.01 21.82
N ILE A 148 -8.94 -24.41 23.07
CA ILE A 148 -10.14 -24.10 23.86
C ILE A 148 -9.78 -22.98 24.84
N LEU A 149 -10.50 -21.87 24.76
CA LEU A 149 -10.28 -20.67 25.56
C LEU A 149 -11.03 -20.75 26.88
N ASP A 150 -10.31 -20.56 27.98
CA ASP A 150 -10.90 -20.30 29.30
C ASP A 150 -10.97 -18.79 29.59
N VAL A 151 -10.10 -18.02 28.95
CA VAL A 151 -9.97 -16.57 29.15
C VAL A 151 -9.81 -15.88 27.80
N ILE A 152 -10.48 -14.74 27.61
CA ILE A 152 -10.40 -13.93 26.39
C ILE A 152 -9.71 -12.60 26.70
N PRO A 153 -8.63 -12.23 25.98
CA PRO A 153 -8.02 -10.91 26.12
C PRO A 153 -8.93 -9.81 25.55
N VAL A 154 -8.95 -8.67 26.22
CA VAL A 154 -9.68 -7.47 25.81
C VAL A 154 -8.70 -6.44 25.29
N ILE A 155 -8.88 -6.02 24.04
CA ILE A 155 -7.99 -5.02 23.45
C ILE A 155 -8.09 -3.66 24.18
N PRO A 156 -7.02 -2.85 24.16
CA PRO A 156 -6.96 -1.61 24.90
C PRO A 156 -8.02 -0.61 24.40
N PRO A 157 -8.59 0.22 25.29
CA PRO A 157 -9.73 1.10 24.98
C PRO A 157 -9.43 2.09 23.85
N GLU A 158 -8.19 2.58 23.70
CA GLU A 158 -7.84 3.49 22.59
C GLU A 158 -7.93 2.83 21.21
N LEU A 159 -7.83 1.50 21.12
CA LEU A 159 -8.00 0.77 19.85
C LEU A 159 -9.47 0.53 19.50
N ARG A 160 -10.38 0.81 20.44
CA ARG A 160 -11.84 0.69 20.31
C ARG A 160 -12.54 1.92 20.90
N PRO A 161 -12.27 3.13 20.38
CA PRO A 161 -12.69 4.36 21.00
C PRO A 161 -14.22 4.53 20.98
N MET A 162 -14.70 5.32 21.93
CA MET A 162 -16.03 5.91 21.94
C MET A 162 -15.81 7.42 21.88
N VAL A 163 -16.13 8.02 20.73
CA VAL A 163 -15.89 9.44 20.48
C VAL A 163 -17.23 10.15 20.52
N GLN A 164 -17.31 11.22 21.31
CA GLN A 164 -18.47 12.10 21.32
C GLN A 164 -18.47 12.95 20.05
N LEU A 165 -19.59 12.94 19.33
CA LEU A 165 -19.84 13.78 18.18
C LEU A 165 -20.67 15.00 18.61
N ASP A 166 -20.69 16.02 17.76
CA ASP A 166 -21.53 17.19 17.94
C ASP A 166 -23.01 16.79 18.09
N GLY A 167 -23.72 17.48 18.99
CA GLY A 167 -25.12 17.16 19.31
C GLY A 167 -25.30 15.99 20.31
N GLY A 168 -24.26 15.64 21.08
CA GLY A 168 -24.37 14.68 22.19
C GLY A 168 -24.45 13.21 21.78
N ARG A 169 -24.25 12.91 20.50
CA ARG A 169 -24.20 11.53 19.98
C ARG A 169 -22.83 10.91 20.25
N PHE A 170 -22.78 9.58 20.31
CA PHE A 170 -21.52 8.85 20.46
C PHE A 170 -21.28 7.94 19.26
N ALA A 171 -20.09 8.03 18.67
CA ALA A 171 -19.59 7.07 17.70
C ALA A 171 -18.81 5.98 18.44
N THR A 172 -19.27 4.74 18.35
CA THR A 172 -18.66 3.58 19.01
C THR A 172 -18.08 2.60 18.00
N SER A 173 -16.93 2.03 18.33
CA SER A 173 -16.39 0.88 17.58
C SER A 173 -17.31 -0.34 17.67
N ASP A 174 -17.53 -1.04 16.54
CA ASP A 174 -18.28 -2.30 16.44
C ASP A 174 -17.78 -3.36 17.45
N LEU A 175 -16.47 -3.36 17.77
CA LEU A 175 -15.89 -4.27 18.75
C LEU A 175 -16.47 -4.09 20.15
N ASN A 176 -16.83 -2.86 20.54
CA ASN A 176 -17.42 -2.62 21.86
C ASN A 176 -18.78 -3.34 21.99
N ASP A 177 -19.56 -3.41 20.90
CA ASP A 177 -20.82 -4.16 20.89
C ASP A 177 -20.60 -5.67 20.99
N LEU A 178 -19.59 -6.20 20.29
CA LEU A 178 -19.23 -7.61 20.35
C LEU A 178 -18.71 -8.00 21.74
N TYR A 179 -17.83 -7.21 22.35
CA TYR A 179 -17.38 -7.41 23.73
C TYR A 179 -18.54 -7.34 24.73
N ARG A 180 -19.43 -6.34 24.59
CA ARG A 180 -20.61 -6.20 25.45
C ARG A 180 -21.50 -7.44 25.38
N ARG A 181 -21.71 -8.01 24.19
CA ARG A 181 -22.47 -9.26 24.02
C ARG A 181 -21.80 -10.42 24.76
N VAL A 182 -20.48 -10.61 24.61
CA VAL A 182 -19.73 -11.66 25.32
C VAL A 182 -19.86 -11.50 26.83
N ILE A 183 -19.61 -10.29 27.36
CA ILE A 183 -19.68 -10.01 28.81
C ILE A 183 -21.07 -10.29 29.36
N ASN A 184 -22.13 -9.82 28.67
CA ASN A 184 -23.51 -10.01 29.13
C ASN A 184 -23.90 -11.50 29.15
N ARG A 185 -23.51 -12.27 28.13
CA ARG A 185 -23.74 -13.72 28.07
C ARG A 185 -22.96 -14.47 29.16
N ASN A 186 -21.70 -14.09 29.35
CA ASN A 186 -20.84 -14.68 30.36
C ASN A 186 -21.38 -14.45 31.78
N ASN A 187 -21.75 -13.22 32.12
CA ASN A 187 -22.32 -12.87 33.42
C ASN A 187 -23.67 -13.56 33.66
N ARG A 188 -24.50 -13.67 32.61
CA ARG A 188 -25.77 -14.41 32.70
C ARG A 188 -25.53 -15.90 32.95
N LEU A 189 -24.56 -16.50 32.27
CA LEU A 189 -24.19 -17.90 32.49
C LEU A 189 -23.66 -18.14 33.92
N LYS A 190 -22.79 -17.27 34.45
CA LYS A 190 -22.33 -17.35 35.86
C LYS A 190 -23.52 -17.38 36.82
N ARG A 191 -24.45 -16.42 36.69
CA ARG A 191 -25.67 -16.36 37.53
C ARG A 191 -26.55 -17.60 37.42
N LEU A 192 -26.70 -18.18 36.22
CA LEU A 192 -27.50 -19.38 36.01
C LEU A 192 -26.88 -20.60 36.69
N LEU A 193 -25.55 -20.71 36.68
CA LEU A 193 -24.83 -21.77 37.38
C LEU A 193 -24.97 -21.61 38.90
N ASP A 194 -24.82 -20.38 39.42
CA ASP A 194 -24.95 -20.09 40.85
C ASP A 194 -26.35 -20.39 41.40
N LEU A 195 -27.39 -20.18 40.60
CA LEU A 195 -28.79 -20.46 40.95
C LEU A 195 -29.18 -21.93 40.77
N GLY A 196 -28.30 -22.80 40.29
CA GLY A 196 -28.62 -24.19 40.00
C GLY A 196 -29.69 -24.36 38.92
N ALA A 197 -29.67 -23.49 37.90
CA ALA A 197 -30.68 -23.51 36.84
C ALA A 197 -30.68 -24.84 36.05
N PRO A 198 -31.84 -25.27 35.50
CA PRO A 198 -31.93 -26.50 34.73
C PRO A 198 -30.92 -26.58 33.56
N ASP A 199 -30.41 -27.80 33.31
CA ASP A 199 -29.39 -28.09 32.28
C ASP A 199 -29.73 -27.56 30.89
N ILE A 200 -31.00 -27.59 30.49
CA ILE A 200 -31.46 -27.11 29.17
C ILE A 200 -31.15 -25.63 29.00
N ILE A 201 -31.41 -24.83 30.05
CA ILE A 201 -31.19 -23.38 30.05
C ILE A 201 -29.68 -23.09 30.06
N VAL A 202 -28.92 -23.83 30.88
CA VAL A 202 -27.45 -23.71 30.95
C VAL A 202 -26.80 -24.04 29.61
N ARG A 203 -27.21 -25.13 28.95
CA ARG A 203 -26.70 -25.51 27.61
C ARG A 203 -27.00 -24.46 26.56
N ASN A 204 -28.22 -23.91 26.57
CA ASN A 204 -28.56 -22.84 25.64
C ASN A 204 -27.68 -21.61 25.88
N GLU A 205 -27.44 -21.21 27.13
CA GLU A 205 -26.58 -20.05 27.43
C GLU A 205 -25.10 -20.33 27.10
N LYS A 206 -24.57 -21.54 27.35
CA LYS A 206 -23.24 -21.97 26.89
C LYS A 206 -23.12 -21.89 25.37
N ARG A 207 -24.13 -22.35 24.63
CA ARG A 207 -24.21 -22.21 23.17
C ARG A 207 -24.17 -20.73 22.78
N MET A 208 -25.01 -19.89 23.38
CA MET A 208 -25.05 -18.44 23.11
C MET A 208 -23.73 -17.73 23.38
N LEU A 209 -23.00 -18.14 24.44
CA LEU A 209 -21.67 -17.64 24.75
C LEU A 209 -20.66 -18.01 23.65
N GLN A 210 -20.66 -19.27 23.20
CA GLN A 210 -19.83 -19.71 22.07
C GLN A 210 -20.08 -18.85 20.83
N GLU A 211 -21.34 -18.61 20.46
CA GLU A 211 -21.65 -17.78 19.26
C GLU A 211 -21.21 -16.32 19.44
N ALA A 212 -21.32 -15.77 20.65
CA ALA A 212 -20.87 -14.41 20.93
C ALA A 212 -19.35 -14.26 20.78
N VAL A 213 -18.59 -15.25 21.23
CA VAL A 213 -17.13 -15.28 21.09
C VAL A 213 -16.71 -15.52 19.64
N ASP A 214 -17.40 -16.42 18.95
CA ASP A 214 -17.23 -16.63 17.50
C ASP A 214 -17.43 -15.32 16.74
N ALA A 215 -18.47 -14.56 17.06
CA ALA A 215 -18.76 -13.28 16.43
C ALA A 215 -17.71 -12.20 16.74
N LEU A 216 -17.16 -12.20 17.96
CA LEU A 216 -16.07 -11.30 18.35
C LEU A 216 -14.80 -11.56 17.51
N ILE A 217 -14.45 -12.83 17.32
CA ILE A 217 -13.23 -13.23 16.61
C ILE A 217 -13.43 -13.14 15.08
N ASP A 218 -14.49 -13.75 14.54
CA ASP A 218 -14.77 -13.80 13.09
C ASP A 218 -16.29 -13.92 12.80
N ASN A 219 -16.96 -12.78 12.74
CA ASN A 219 -18.42 -12.66 12.64
C ASN A 219 -19.05 -13.28 11.39
N GLY A 220 -18.30 -13.42 10.30
CA GLY A 220 -18.81 -13.98 9.04
C GLY A 220 -18.59 -15.48 8.87
N ARG A 221 -17.79 -16.10 9.74
CA ARG A 221 -17.32 -17.48 9.51
C ARG A 221 -18.36 -18.54 9.88
N ARG A 222 -19.36 -18.16 10.69
CA ARG A 222 -20.46 -19.02 11.08
C ARG A 222 -21.79 -18.42 10.62
N GLY A 223 -22.34 -18.97 9.53
CA GLY A 223 -23.70 -18.68 9.10
C GLY A 223 -23.96 -17.18 8.89
N ARG A 224 -25.11 -16.70 9.38
CA ARG A 224 -25.52 -15.30 9.23
C ARG A 224 -24.76 -14.41 10.23
N PRO A 225 -24.07 -13.36 9.77
CA PRO A 225 -23.32 -12.47 10.65
C PRO A 225 -24.24 -11.71 11.59
N VAL A 226 -23.73 -11.42 12.78
CA VAL A 226 -24.39 -10.55 13.74
C VAL A 226 -24.41 -9.12 13.20
N THR A 227 -25.60 -8.54 13.11
CA THR A 227 -25.81 -7.19 12.61
C THR A 227 -26.01 -6.18 13.73
N GLY A 228 -25.58 -4.95 13.46
CA GLY A 228 -25.81 -3.77 14.30
C GLY A 228 -27.00 -2.93 13.81
N PRO A 229 -27.14 -1.70 14.32
CA PRO A 229 -28.11 -0.72 13.82
C PRO A 229 -27.97 -0.54 12.30
N GLY A 230 -29.09 -0.48 11.57
CA GLY A 230 -29.09 -0.40 10.11
C GLY A 230 -28.81 -1.72 9.38
N ASN A 231 -28.93 -2.87 10.08
CA ASN A 231 -28.77 -4.22 9.52
C ASN A 231 -27.39 -4.48 8.87
N ARG A 232 -26.39 -3.65 9.19
CA ARG A 232 -24.99 -3.82 8.74
C ARG A 232 -24.29 -4.87 9.61
N PRO A 233 -23.52 -5.81 9.03
CA PRO A 233 -22.72 -6.74 9.81
C PRO A 233 -21.65 -6.00 10.62
N LEU A 234 -21.51 -6.36 11.90
CA LEU A 234 -20.48 -5.80 12.77
C LEU A 234 -19.10 -6.29 12.34
N LYS A 235 -18.10 -5.40 12.32
CA LYS A 235 -16.70 -5.77 12.03
C LYS A 235 -16.07 -6.49 13.23
N SER A 236 -15.61 -7.72 13.01
CA SER A 236 -14.90 -8.54 14.01
C SER A 236 -13.40 -8.22 14.07
N LEU A 237 -12.68 -8.83 15.03
CA LEU A 237 -11.21 -8.73 15.12
C LEU A 237 -10.52 -9.18 13.83
N SER A 238 -11.00 -10.28 13.23
CA SER A 238 -10.46 -10.78 11.95
C SER A 238 -10.68 -9.79 10.80
N ASP A 239 -11.86 -9.17 10.73
CA ASP A 239 -12.22 -8.21 9.68
C ASP A 239 -11.40 -6.92 9.73
N MET A 240 -10.93 -6.53 10.92
CA MET A 240 -10.03 -5.39 11.06
C MET A 240 -8.65 -5.66 10.45
N LEU A 241 -8.22 -6.91 10.40
CA LEU A 241 -6.92 -7.29 9.86
C LEU A 241 -6.97 -7.56 8.36
N LYS A 242 -8.00 -8.29 7.89
CA LYS A 242 -8.11 -8.75 6.50
C LYS A 242 -8.82 -7.76 5.56
N GLY A 243 -8.64 -7.97 4.25
CA GLY A 243 -9.35 -7.21 3.20
C GLY A 243 -8.69 -5.89 2.79
N LYS A 244 -9.31 -5.19 1.83
CA LYS A 244 -8.79 -3.92 1.26
C LYS A 244 -8.78 -2.79 2.28
N GLN A 245 -9.79 -2.74 3.15
CA GLN A 245 -9.88 -1.80 4.28
C GLN A 245 -9.23 -2.34 5.57
N GLY A 246 -8.56 -3.49 5.49
CA GLY A 246 -7.88 -4.09 6.63
C GLY A 246 -6.57 -3.37 6.94
N ARG A 247 -6.07 -3.54 8.17
CA ARG A 247 -4.84 -2.89 8.66
C ARG A 247 -3.64 -3.08 7.74
N PHE A 248 -3.42 -4.27 7.19
CA PHE A 248 -2.25 -4.56 6.36
C PHE A 248 -2.23 -3.71 5.08
N ARG A 249 -3.32 -3.70 4.30
CA ARG A 249 -3.34 -2.99 3.02
C ARG A 249 -3.55 -1.50 3.18
N GLN A 250 -4.47 -1.09 4.05
CA GLN A 250 -4.87 0.32 4.14
C GLN A 250 -3.94 1.16 5.02
N ASN A 251 -3.38 0.61 6.10
CA ASN A 251 -2.68 1.40 7.12
C ASN A 251 -1.18 1.12 7.21
N LEU A 252 -0.75 -0.12 6.93
CA LEU A 252 0.67 -0.47 6.94
C LEU A 252 1.33 -0.11 5.61
N LEU A 253 0.72 -0.49 4.49
CA LEU A 253 1.22 -0.18 3.14
C LEU A 253 0.74 1.20 2.65
N GLY A 254 -0.53 1.52 2.89
CA GLY A 254 -1.06 2.87 2.68
C GLY A 254 -0.81 3.74 3.90
N LYS A 255 0.05 4.75 3.80
CA LYS A 255 0.19 5.76 4.85
C LYS A 255 -0.03 7.13 4.26
N ARG A 256 -0.85 7.92 4.95
CA ARG A 256 -0.85 9.36 4.73
C ARG A 256 0.43 9.90 5.33
N VAL A 257 1.12 10.73 4.57
CA VAL A 257 2.42 11.29 4.93
C VAL A 257 2.29 12.80 5.04
N ASP A 258 2.96 13.37 6.04
CA ASP A 258 3.13 14.81 6.15
C ASP A 258 4.14 15.31 5.10
N TYR A 259 4.35 16.63 5.02
CA TYR A 259 5.25 17.25 4.01
C TYR A 259 4.88 16.88 2.57
N SER A 260 3.57 16.83 2.31
CA SER A 260 3.01 16.55 0.99
C SER A 260 1.96 17.59 0.60
N GLY A 261 1.87 17.84 -0.70
CA GLY A 261 0.91 18.78 -1.30
C GLY A 261 0.30 18.19 -2.56
N ARG A 262 -0.77 18.80 -3.06
CA ARG A 262 -1.37 18.45 -4.35
C ARG A 262 -1.87 19.70 -5.04
N SER A 263 -1.59 19.83 -6.34
CA SER A 263 -2.21 20.85 -7.17
C SER A 263 -2.39 20.36 -8.61
N VAL A 264 -3.16 21.13 -9.38
CA VAL A 264 -3.30 20.98 -10.83
C VAL A 264 -1.97 21.28 -11.50
N ILE A 265 -1.64 20.51 -12.53
CA ILE A 265 -0.45 20.75 -13.35
C ILE A 265 -0.76 21.65 -14.54
N VAL A 266 0.21 22.50 -14.89
CA VAL A 266 0.21 23.32 -16.09
C VAL A 266 1.57 23.20 -16.78
N VAL A 267 1.63 23.60 -18.04
CA VAL A 267 2.86 23.55 -18.84
C VAL A 267 3.87 24.59 -18.36
N GLY A 268 5.11 24.17 -18.13
CA GLY A 268 6.25 25.06 -17.86
C GLY A 268 7.29 24.94 -18.97
N PRO A 269 7.11 25.63 -20.12
CA PRO A 269 8.00 25.46 -21.28
C PRO A 269 9.43 25.96 -21.02
N GLU A 270 9.58 27.03 -20.23
CA GLU A 270 10.87 27.63 -19.89
C GLU A 270 11.68 26.84 -18.85
N LEU A 271 11.07 25.84 -18.20
CA LEU A 271 11.76 25.02 -17.21
C LEU A 271 12.78 24.11 -17.89
N LYS A 272 13.86 23.78 -17.18
CA LYS A 272 14.77 22.71 -17.60
C LYS A 272 14.18 21.34 -17.28
N MET A 273 14.72 20.30 -17.90
CA MET A 273 14.23 18.93 -17.73
C MET A 273 14.24 18.46 -16.26
N ASP A 274 15.23 18.88 -15.47
CA ASP A 274 15.40 18.60 -14.04
C ASP A 274 14.59 19.50 -13.11
N GLN A 275 13.88 20.50 -13.63
CA GLN A 275 13.18 21.50 -12.84
C GLN A 275 11.66 21.32 -12.83
N CYS A 276 11.02 21.77 -11.75
CA CYS A 276 9.57 21.92 -11.67
C CYS A 276 9.19 23.27 -11.07
N GLY A 277 8.10 23.86 -11.52
CA GLY A 277 7.56 25.09 -10.92
C GLY A 277 6.71 24.75 -9.69
N LEU A 278 7.14 25.21 -8.52
CA LEU A 278 6.44 25.03 -7.26
C LEU A 278 5.80 26.36 -6.81
N PRO A 279 4.46 26.41 -6.62
CA PRO A 279 3.78 27.59 -6.11
C PRO A 279 4.35 28.08 -4.79
N LYS A 280 4.58 29.39 -4.68
CA LYS A 280 5.10 30.05 -3.47
C LYS A 280 4.34 29.69 -2.18
N GLU A 281 3.01 29.73 -2.20
CA GLU A 281 2.17 29.36 -1.05
C GLU A 281 2.39 27.89 -0.62
N MET A 282 2.50 26.98 -1.60
CA MET A 282 2.71 25.56 -1.35
C MET A 282 4.12 25.30 -0.81
N ALA A 283 5.14 25.91 -1.42
CA ALA A 283 6.52 25.81 -0.97
C ALA A 283 6.65 26.29 0.48
N LEU A 284 6.03 27.43 0.83
CA LEU A 284 6.10 27.95 2.19
C LEU A 284 5.53 26.99 3.24
N GLU A 285 4.41 26.32 2.96
CA GLU A 285 3.83 25.34 3.89
C GLU A 285 4.64 24.04 3.95
N LEU A 286 5.16 23.55 2.82
CA LEU A 286 5.98 22.34 2.78
C LEU A 286 7.33 22.52 3.50
N PHE A 287 7.98 23.67 3.31
CA PHE A 287 9.31 23.96 3.86
C PHE A 287 9.26 24.77 5.17
N LYS A 288 8.07 24.97 5.73
CA LYS A 288 7.82 25.81 6.92
C LYS A 288 8.82 25.62 8.07
N PRO A 289 9.15 24.39 8.51
CA PRO A 289 10.08 24.19 9.62
C PRO A 289 11.52 24.60 9.27
N PHE A 290 11.92 24.39 8.01
CA PHE A 290 13.26 24.73 7.50
C PHE A 290 13.42 26.25 7.42
N VAL A 291 12.41 26.95 6.88
CA VAL A 291 12.37 28.42 6.84
C VAL A 291 12.41 29.00 8.26
N MET A 292 11.62 28.46 9.19
CA MET A 292 11.62 28.91 10.58
C MET A 292 12.98 28.75 11.26
N LYS A 293 13.68 27.64 11.00
CA LYS A 293 15.04 27.41 11.52
C LYS A 293 16.03 28.40 10.91
N ARG A 294 16.01 28.58 9.58
CA ARG A 294 16.93 29.45 8.86
C ARG A 294 16.77 30.93 9.24
N LEU A 295 15.54 31.39 9.51
CA LEU A 295 15.27 32.74 10.02
C LEU A 295 15.92 33.00 11.39
N VAL A 296 15.94 32.00 12.27
CA VAL A 296 16.61 32.10 13.58
C VAL A 296 18.12 32.05 13.40
N ASP A 297 18.64 31.16 12.56
CA ASP A 297 20.08 31.01 12.29
C ASP A 297 20.69 32.30 11.70
N LYS A 298 19.94 33.03 10.86
CA LYS A 298 20.35 34.33 10.30
C LYS A 298 20.16 35.51 11.26
N GLY A 299 19.60 35.32 12.44
CA GLY A 299 19.30 36.39 13.39
C GLY A 299 18.14 37.30 13.01
N LEU A 300 17.38 36.97 11.94
CA LEU A 300 16.18 37.70 11.53
C LEU A 300 15.02 37.50 12.52
N ALA A 301 15.02 36.38 13.24
CA ALA A 301 14.08 36.08 14.31
C ALA A 301 14.79 35.67 15.60
N HIS A 302 14.37 36.24 16.74
CA HIS A 302 14.97 35.92 18.04
C HIS A 302 14.69 34.50 18.54
N ASN A 303 13.57 33.89 18.15
CA ASN A 303 13.18 32.54 18.55
C ASN A 303 12.17 31.91 17.58
N ILE A 304 11.95 30.60 17.71
CA ILE A 304 11.04 29.82 16.85
C ILE A 304 9.61 30.37 16.87
N LYS A 305 9.11 30.89 18.00
CA LYS A 305 7.76 31.47 18.08
C LYS A 305 7.67 32.77 17.27
N SER A 306 8.70 33.61 17.31
CA SER A 306 8.79 34.83 16.50
C SER A 306 8.89 34.50 15.02
N ALA A 307 9.74 33.53 14.66
CA ALA A 307 9.86 33.03 13.29
C ALA A 307 8.52 32.51 12.77
N LYS A 308 7.78 31.74 13.58
CA LYS A 308 6.44 31.26 13.24
C LYS A 308 5.48 32.41 12.91
N ARG A 309 5.47 33.48 13.71
CA ARG A 309 4.63 34.67 13.44
C ARG A 309 5.06 35.42 12.18
N MET A 310 6.36 35.48 11.90
CA MET A 310 6.87 36.11 10.66
C MET A 310 6.40 35.34 9.43
N VAL A 311 6.47 34.01 9.48
CA VAL A 311 5.97 33.14 8.40
C VAL A 311 4.45 33.22 8.25
N GLU A 312 3.69 33.17 9.36
CA GLU A 312 2.22 33.32 9.33
C GLU A 312 1.76 34.68 8.80
N ARG A 313 2.57 35.74 8.97
CA ARG A 313 2.31 37.07 8.41
C ARG A 313 2.88 37.30 7.01
N VAL A 314 3.60 36.31 6.46
CA VAL A 314 4.19 36.36 5.11
C VAL A 314 5.00 37.64 4.88
N ARG A 315 5.95 37.92 5.77
CA ARG A 315 6.84 39.08 5.58
C ARG A 315 7.81 38.85 4.41
N ASP A 316 8.27 39.93 3.79
CA ASP A 316 9.12 39.85 2.60
C ASP A 316 10.42 39.10 2.83
N GLU A 317 11.03 39.21 4.02
CA GLU A 317 12.29 38.52 4.34
C GLU A 317 12.15 36.98 4.35
N VAL A 318 10.90 36.47 4.43
CA VAL A 318 10.61 35.03 4.39
C VAL A 318 10.83 34.47 2.99
N TRP A 319 10.61 35.25 1.93
CA TRP A 319 10.76 34.80 0.55
C TRP A 319 12.23 34.57 0.18
N ASP A 320 13.12 35.48 0.58
CA ASP A 320 14.56 35.36 0.36
C ASP A 320 15.12 34.11 1.07
N VAL A 321 14.63 33.82 2.28
CA VAL A 321 15.01 32.64 3.03
C VAL A 321 14.42 31.37 2.42
N LEU A 322 13.19 31.43 1.91
CA LEU A 322 12.58 30.29 1.24
C LEU A 322 13.37 29.91 -0.02
N GLU A 323 13.76 30.87 -0.85
CA GLU A 323 14.55 30.64 -2.06
C GLU A 323 15.92 30.01 -1.76
N GLU A 324 16.57 30.41 -0.65
CA GLU A 324 17.80 29.77 -0.19
C GLU A 324 17.56 28.33 0.30
N VAL A 325 16.45 28.07 1.00
CA VAL A 325 16.15 26.75 1.59
C VAL A 325 15.81 25.72 0.52
N ILE A 326 15.09 26.12 -0.53
CA ILE A 326 14.71 25.21 -1.62
C ILE A 326 15.86 24.91 -2.57
N LYS A 327 16.90 25.75 -2.59
CA LYS A 327 18.06 25.56 -3.45
C LYS A 327 18.76 24.26 -3.05
N ASP A 328 19.01 23.41 -4.04
CA ASP A 328 19.59 22.07 -3.89
C ASP A 328 18.74 21.12 -3.01
N HIS A 329 17.44 21.40 -2.84
CA HIS A 329 16.50 20.54 -2.11
C HIS A 329 15.44 19.97 -3.08
N PRO A 330 15.67 18.75 -3.63
CA PRO A 330 14.78 18.19 -4.63
C PRO A 330 13.41 17.84 -4.03
N VAL A 331 12.37 17.87 -4.86
CA VAL A 331 11.00 17.45 -4.52
C VAL A 331 10.56 16.29 -5.40
N LEU A 332 9.71 15.41 -4.87
CA LEU A 332 9.18 14.26 -5.62
C LEU A 332 7.78 14.58 -6.15
N LEU A 333 7.60 14.49 -7.47
CA LEU A 333 6.29 14.59 -8.10
C LEU A 333 5.75 13.19 -8.42
N ASN A 334 4.48 12.95 -8.08
CA ASN A 334 3.78 11.70 -8.33
C ASN A 334 2.39 11.95 -8.93
N ARG A 335 2.07 11.21 -10.00
CA ARG A 335 0.72 11.17 -10.58
C ARG A 335 0.02 9.85 -10.24
N ALA A 336 -1.21 9.94 -9.78
CA ALA A 336 -2.06 8.77 -9.56
C ALA A 336 -2.88 8.49 -10.84
N PRO A 337 -3.01 7.22 -11.28
CA PRO A 337 -2.42 6.01 -10.71
C PRO A 337 -0.94 5.79 -11.13
N THR A 338 -0.09 5.40 -10.16
CA THR A 338 1.30 5.06 -10.43
C THR A 338 1.40 3.63 -11.00
N LEU A 339 1.63 3.50 -12.32
CA LEU A 339 1.69 2.20 -13.01
C LEU A 339 3.10 1.60 -13.06
N HIS A 340 4.13 2.45 -13.05
CA HIS A 340 5.54 2.05 -13.12
C HIS A 340 6.41 3.11 -12.43
N ARG A 341 7.71 2.81 -12.25
CA ARG A 341 8.64 3.67 -11.51
C ARG A 341 8.70 5.12 -12.02
N LEU A 342 8.59 5.35 -13.33
CA LEU A 342 8.63 6.69 -13.93
C LEU A 342 7.43 7.58 -13.55
N GLY A 343 6.41 7.03 -12.89
CA GLY A 343 5.31 7.82 -12.34
C GLY A 343 5.69 8.55 -11.04
N ILE A 344 6.93 8.40 -10.56
CA ILE A 344 7.53 9.18 -9.47
C ILE A 344 8.93 9.59 -9.91
N GLN A 345 9.18 10.89 -9.98
CA GLN A 345 10.49 11.46 -10.32
C GLN A 345 10.79 12.63 -9.38
N ALA A 346 12.07 12.92 -9.21
CA ALA A 346 12.57 14.06 -8.48
C ALA A 346 12.82 15.24 -9.43
N PHE A 347 12.61 16.44 -8.92
CA PHE A 347 12.87 17.70 -9.62
C PHE A 347 13.43 18.73 -8.65
N GLU A 348 14.21 19.67 -9.17
CA GLU A 348 14.59 20.89 -8.46
C GLU A 348 13.43 21.90 -8.51
N PRO A 349 12.92 22.36 -7.36
CA PRO A 349 11.82 23.31 -7.32
C PRO A 349 12.28 24.73 -7.70
N VAL A 350 11.58 25.34 -8.64
CA VAL A 350 11.67 26.76 -8.99
C VAL A 350 10.41 27.45 -8.48
N LEU A 351 10.54 28.56 -7.75
CA LEU A 351 9.38 29.28 -7.25
C LEU A 351 8.62 29.93 -8.40
N VAL A 352 7.33 29.65 -8.48
CA VAL A 352 6.43 30.26 -9.47
C VAL A 352 5.26 30.96 -8.80
N GLU A 353 4.75 31.98 -9.47
CA GLU A 353 3.52 32.65 -9.08
C GLU A 353 2.29 31.80 -9.40
N GLY A 354 1.20 32.06 -8.67
CA GLY A 354 -0.05 31.32 -8.81
C GLY A 354 -0.13 30.08 -7.92
N ARG A 355 -0.99 29.12 -8.30
CA ARG A 355 -1.33 27.93 -7.49
C ARG A 355 -1.11 26.60 -8.19
N ALA A 356 -0.77 26.61 -9.47
CA ALA A 356 -0.58 25.40 -10.26
C ALA A 356 0.89 24.97 -10.27
N LEU A 357 1.12 23.65 -10.28
CA LEU A 357 2.45 23.09 -10.47
C LEU A 357 2.83 23.21 -11.95
N GLN A 358 4.01 23.72 -12.25
CA GLN A 358 4.51 23.72 -13.63
C GLN A 358 5.43 22.52 -13.83
N ILE A 359 5.21 21.76 -14.92
CA ILE A 359 6.06 20.62 -15.26
C ILE A 359 6.60 20.75 -16.67
N HIS A 360 7.77 20.15 -16.87
CA HIS A 360 8.42 20.09 -18.17
C HIS A 360 7.57 19.27 -19.17
N PRO A 361 7.29 19.75 -20.39
CA PRO A 361 6.42 19.03 -21.33
C PRO A 361 6.92 17.63 -21.69
N LEU A 362 8.25 17.44 -21.80
CA LEU A 362 8.85 16.14 -22.15
C LEU A 362 8.67 15.05 -21.08
N VAL A 363 8.40 15.40 -19.82
CA VAL A 363 8.16 14.39 -18.77
C VAL A 363 6.70 13.93 -18.73
N CYS A 364 5.79 14.63 -19.42
CA CYS A 364 4.36 14.27 -19.44
C CYS A 364 4.12 12.85 -19.98
N THR A 365 4.92 12.41 -20.96
CA THR A 365 4.85 11.04 -21.50
C THR A 365 5.17 9.98 -20.44
N ALA A 366 6.16 10.25 -19.58
CA ALA A 366 6.54 9.38 -18.47
C ALA A 366 5.44 9.33 -17.41
N TYR A 367 4.80 10.45 -17.09
CA TYR A 367 3.66 10.48 -16.15
C TYR A 367 2.33 10.01 -16.75
N ASN A 368 2.28 9.84 -18.07
CA ASN A 368 1.04 9.68 -18.84
C ASN A 368 0.03 10.80 -18.53
N ALA A 369 0.52 12.03 -18.39
CA ALA A 369 -0.22 13.20 -17.96
C ALA A 369 -0.52 14.15 -19.12
N ASP A 370 -1.62 14.88 -19.03
CA ASP A 370 -1.99 16.00 -19.89
C ASP A 370 -2.37 17.22 -19.04
N PHE A 371 -2.75 18.33 -19.69
CA PHE A 371 -3.00 19.61 -19.03
C PHE A 371 -4.50 19.98 -19.00
N ASP A 372 -5.40 19.00 -18.95
CA ASP A 372 -6.86 19.20 -18.98
C ASP A 372 -7.51 19.32 -17.59
N GLY A 373 -6.72 19.26 -16.52
CA GLY A 373 -7.17 19.25 -15.13
C GLY A 373 -6.49 18.21 -14.25
N ASP A 374 -5.58 17.42 -14.82
CA ASP A 374 -4.72 16.48 -14.09
C ASP A 374 -4.03 17.12 -12.88
N GLN A 375 -3.88 16.31 -11.82
CA GLN A 375 -3.29 16.73 -10.55
C GLN A 375 -2.10 15.85 -10.18
N MET A 376 -1.06 16.47 -9.65
CA MET A 376 0.10 15.77 -9.11
C MET A 376 0.27 16.04 -7.62
N ALA A 377 0.76 15.03 -6.91
CA ALA A 377 1.16 15.15 -5.52
C ALA A 377 2.67 15.43 -5.46
N VAL A 378 3.04 16.40 -4.61
CA VAL A 378 4.44 16.73 -4.31
C VAL A 378 4.79 16.20 -2.92
N HIS A 379 6.00 15.68 -2.75
CA HIS A 379 6.52 15.23 -1.45
C HIS A 379 7.95 15.75 -1.26
N VAL A 380 8.30 16.11 -0.02
CA VAL A 380 9.63 16.63 0.32
C VAL A 380 10.47 15.55 1.01
N PRO A 381 11.63 15.15 0.45
CA PRO A 381 12.59 14.29 1.13
C PRO A 381 13.25 15.05 2.29
N LEU A 382 13.16 14.53 3.52
CA LEU A 382 13.59 15.25 4.71
C LEU A 382 15.01 14.93 5.16
N SER A 383 15.47 13.68 5.02
CA SER A 383 16.81 13.28 5.45
C SER A 383 17.84 13.55 4.35
N ALA A 384 19.10 13.73 4.73
CA ALA A 384 20.17 13.97 3.77
C ALA A 384 20.35 12.78 2.80
N GLU A 385 20.17 11.55 3.29
CA GLU A 385 20.24 10.34 2.50
C GLU A 385 19.09 10.29 1.48
N ALA A 386 17.87 10.67 1.88
CA ALA A 386 16.72 10.71 0.97
C ALA A 386 16.86 11.80 -0.09
N GLN A 387 17.44 12.96 0.26
CA GLN A 387 17.74 14.02 -0.69
C GLN A 387 18.82 13.58 -1.69
N ALA A 388 19.88 12.92 -1.21
CA ALA A 388 20.93 12.37 -2.06
C ALA A 388 20.40 11.26 -2.98
N GLU A 389 19.56 10.36 -2.47
CA GLU A 389 18.90 9.31 -3.26
C GLU A 389 18.00 9.91 -4.34
N ALA A 390 17.19 10.93 -3.99
CA ALA A 390 16.34 11.62 -4.94
C ALA A 390 17.15 12.26 -6.08
N ARG A 391 18.27 12.91 -5.73
CA ARG A 391 19.17 13.56 -6.70
C ARG A 391 19.89 12.55 -7.60
N LEU A 392 20.46 11.49 -7.03
CA LEU A 392 21.31 10.54 -7.75
C LEU A 392 20.53 9.51 -8.56
N LEU A 393 19.33 9.12 -8.12
CA LEU A 393 18.58 8.01 -8.71
C LEU A 393 17.24 8.42 -9.32
N MET A 394 16.58 9.44 -8.76
CA MET A 394 15.20 9.77 -9.11
C MET A 394 15.04 11.03 -9.95
N LEU A 395 16.09 11.85 -10.10
CA LEU A 395 16.04 13.05 -10.90
C LEU A 395 15.59 12.72 -12.33
N SER A 396 14.76 13.57 -12.92
CA SER A 396 14.14 13.32 -14.22
C SER A 396 15.15 13.06 -15.34
N ILE A 397 16.34 13.68 -15.28
CA ILE A 397 17.43 13.52 -16.26
C ILE A 397 17.98 12.08 -16.30
N HIS A 398 17.96 11.36 -15.19
CA HIS A 398 18.41 9.95 -15.13
C HIS A 398 17.38 9.00 -15.75
N ASN A 399 16.16 9.49 -16.01
CA ASN A 399 15.00 8.69 -16.36
C ASN A 399 14.56 8.91 -17.82
N ILE A 400 15.53 9.03 -18.74
CA ILE A 400 15.32 9.23 -20.18
C ILE A 400 14.81 7.97 -20.88
N LEU A 401 15.33 6.79 -20.49
CA LEU A 401 15.00 5.51 -21.12
C LEU A 401 13.90 4.73 -20.39
N ASN A 402 13.11 3.98 -21.16
CA ASN A 402 12.10 3.09 -20.62
C ASN A 402 12.78 1.83 -20.03
N PRO A 403 12.47 1.45 -18.78
CA PRO A 403 13.02 0.23 -18.18
C PRO A 403 12.63 -1.06 -18.91
N LYS A 404 11.54 -1.05 -19.68
CA LYS A 404 11.00 -2.25 -20.35
C LYS A 404 11.81 -2.64 -21.59
N ASP A 405 12.18 -1.67 -22.42
CA ASP A 405 12.73 -1.92 -23.76
C ASP A 405 13.95 -1.05 -24.11
N GLY A 406 14.39 -0.17 -23.20
CA GLY A 406 15.55 0.71 -23.41
C GLY A 406 15.31 1.81 -24.43
N ARG A 407 14.08 2.03 -24.89
CA ARG A 407 13.75 3.12 -25.82
C ARG A 407 13.59 4.44 -25.05
N PRO A 408 13.94 5.61 -25.64
CA PRO A 408 13.69 6.89 -25.01
C PRO A 408 12.19 7.14 -24.76
N VAL A 409 11.83 7.53 -23.54
CA VAL A 409 10.44 7.89 -23.14
C VAL A 409 10.17 9.37 -23.36
N VAL A 410 11.20 10.19 -23.16
CA VAL A 410 11.14 11.67 -23.16
C VAL A 410 11.34 12.28 -24.56
N THR A 411 10.91 11.57 -25.60
CA THR A 411 10.97 12.08 -26.98
C THR A 411 9.99 13.23 -27.17
N PRO A 412 10.36 14.30 -27.90
CA PRO A 412 9.44 15.38 -28.23
C PRO A 412 8.13 14.88 -28.87
N THR A 413 7.03 15.52 -28.51
CA THR A 413 5.68 15.14 -28.96
C THR A 413 4.93 16.32 -29.55
N GLN A 414 3.93 16.02 -30.41
CA GLN A 414 2.97 16.99 -30.94
C GLN A 414 3.66 18.23 -31.54
N ASP A 415 3.50 19.40 -30.94
CA ASP A 415 3.90 20.70 -31.47
C ASP A 415 5.41 20.81 -31.69
N MET A 416 6.22 20.22 -30.79
CA MET A 416 7.68 20.19 -30.95
C MET A 416 8.10 19.41 -32.20
N VAL A 417 7.43 18.29 -32.47
CA VAL A 417 7.68 17.48 -33.67
C VAL A 417 7.26 18.26 -34.92
N LEU A 418 6.12 18.94 -34.88
CA LEU A 418 5.63 19.76 -35.99
C LEU A 418 6.58 20.94 -36.27
N GLY A 419 7.08 21.61 -35.22
CA GLY A 419 8.07 22.67 -35.32
C GLY A 419 9.37 22.19 -35.96
N CYS A 420 9.94 21.08 -35.47
CA CYS A 420 11.14 20.46 -36.04
C CYS A 420 10.93 20.05 -37.51
N TYR A 421 9.78 19.47 -37.83
CA TYR A 421 9.45 19.07 -39.19
C TYR A 421 9.32 20.28 -40.13
N TYR A 422 8.57 21.30 -39.70
CA TYR A 422 8.39 22.53 -40.47
C TYR A 422 9.72 23.26 -40.70
N LEU A 423 10.58 23.28 -39.69
CA LEU A 423 11.92 23.86 -39.76
C LEU A 423 12.81 23.12 -40.78
N THR A 424 12.70 21.80 -40.88
CA THR A 424 13.62 20.96 -41.68
C THR A 424 13.13 20.59 -43.07
N CYS A 425 11.87 20.88 -43.40
CA CYS A 425 11.30 20.61 -44.71
C CYS A 425 11.83 21.57 -45.80
N VAL A 426 11.74 21.13 -47.06
CA VAL A 426 12.20 21.90 -48.23
C VAL A 426 11.00 22.38 -49.02
N LYS A 427 11.01 23.66 -49.40
CA LYS A 427 9.98 24.24 -50.25
C LYS A 427 10.57 24.58 -51.62
N PRO A 428 10.14 23.91 -52.71
CA PRO A 428 10.58 24.24 -54.06
C PRO A 428 10.17 25.68 -54.44
N ASN A 429 11.03 26.38 -55.18
CA ASN A 429 10.84 27.77 -55.61
C ASN A 429 10.68 28.77 -54.46
N ALA A 430 11.33 28.50 -53.33
CA ALA A 430 11.35 29.41 -52.20
C ALA A 430 12.32 30.57 -52.42
N ARG A 431 12.09 31.70 -51.74
CA ARG A 431 12.91 32.89 -51.94
C ARG A 431 14.34 32.64 -51.50
N GLY A 432 15.30 32.91 -52.38
CA GLY A 432 16.73 32.72 -52.09
C GLY A 432 17.27 31.33 -52.38
N GLU A 433 16.51 30.48 -53.08
CA GLU A 433 16.98 29.19 -53.59
C GLU A 433 18.25 29.31 -54.46
N GLY A 434 19.19 28.40 -54.27
CA GLY A 434 20.46 28.33 -55.00
C GLY A 434 21.54 29.32 -54.53
N LYS A 435 21.27 30.16 -53.53
CA LYS A 435 22.27 31.06 -52.94
C LYS A 435 23.35 30.29 -52.18
N VAL A 436 24.54 30.87 -52.17
CA VAL A 436 25.73 30.32 -51.51
C VAL A 436 26.11 31.20 -50.32
N PHE A 437 26.34 30.60 -49.16
CA PHE A 437 26.77 31.28 -47.94
C PHE A 437 28.05 30.66 -47.39
N LYS A 438 28.84 31.47 -46.70
CA LYS A 438 30.11 31.08 -46.09
C LYS A 438 29.90 30.21 -44.84
N ASP A 439 28.99 30.59 -43.96
CA ASP A 439 28.77 29.92 -42.68
C ASP A 439 27.31 30.08 -42.18
N TYR A 440 27.01 29.45 -41.03
CA TYR A 440 25.70 29.55 -40.38
C TYR A 440 25.27 31.00 -40.12
N ASN A 441 26.18 31.84 -39.64
CA ASN A 441 25.87 33.21 -39.25
C ASN A 441 25.45 34.05 -40.46
N GLU A 442 26.11 33.88 -41.61
CA GLU A 442 25.74 34.58 -42.84
C GLU A 442 24.37 34.14 -43.36
N ALA A 443 24.10 32.82 -43.36
CA ALA A 443 22.80 32.29 -43.76
C ALA A 443 21.67 32.75 -42.82
N TYR A 444 21.93 32.78 -41.51
CA TYR A 444 20.98 33.24 -40.50
C TYR A 444 20.73 34.75 -40.60
N LEU A 445 21.76 35.55 -40.84
CA LEU A 445 21.65 36.99 -41.11
C LEU A 445 20.80 37.25 -42.37
N ALA A 446 21.02 36.49 -43.44
CA ALA A 446 20.26 36.62 -44.68
C ALA A 446 18.77 36.27 -44.49
N TYR A 447 18.47 35.29 -43.64
CA TYR A 447 17.10 34.99 -43.22
C TYR A 447 16.48 36.14 -42.42
N ASN A 448 17.17 36.67 -41.40
CA ASN A 448 16.69 37.79 -40.60
C ASN A 448 16.48 39.07 -41.43
N ALA A 449 17.28 39.28 -42.47
CA ALA A 449 17.12 40.37 -43.44
C ALA A 449 15.98 40.12 -44.46
N GLY A 450 15.30 38.97 -44.41
CA GLY A 450 14.23 38.60 -45.34
C GLY A 450 14.71 38.30 -46.76
N ALA A 451 16.00 38.01 -46.94
CA ALA A 451 16.62 37.75 -48.25
C ALA A 451 16.55 36.28 -48.68
N VAL A 452 16.25 35.37 -47.75
CA VAL A 452 16.13 33.91 -47.93
C VAL A 452 14.99 33.38 -47.04
N ASP A 453 14.19 32.46 -47.54
CA ASP A 453 13.16 31.76 -46.75
C ASP A 453 13.78 30.58 -45.97
N LEU A 454 13.18 30.25 -44.82
CA LEU A 454 13.64 29.18 -43.91
C LEU A 454 13.86 27.82 -44.61
N GLN A 455 13.00 27.51 -45.58
CA GLN A 455 12.91 26.22 -46.28
C GLN A 455 13.53 26.27 -47.70
N ALA A 456 14.19 27.38 -48.05
CA ALA A 456 14.86 27.52 -49.33
C ALA A 456 16.13 26.66 -49.37
N LEU A 457 16.34 26.00 -50.50
CA LEU A 457 17.51 25.17 -50.73
C LEU A 457 18.72 26.07 -51.04
N ILE A 458 19.71 26.05 -50.16
CA ILE A 458 20.91 26.90 -50.20
C ILE A 458 22.17 26.03 -50.12
N LYS A 459 23.32 26.58 -50.49
CA LYS A 459 24.63 25.92 -50.33
C LYS A 459 25.44 26.65 -49.26
N VAL A 460 25.88 25.95 -48.24
CA VAL A 460 26.66 26.53 -47.13
C VAL A 460 27.93 25.72 -46.92
N CYS A 461 29.04 26.40 -46.64
CA CYS A 461 30.26 25.70 -46.27
C CYS A 461 30.20 25.25 -44.80
N ILE A 462 30.22 23.94 -44.56
CA ILE A 462 30.25 23.33 -43.23
C ILE A 462 31.52 22.49 -43.16
N ASP A 463 32.37 22.75 -42.17
CA ASP A 463 33.64 22.04 -41.96
C ASP A 463 34.55 21.92 -43.21
N GLY A 464 34.49 22.93 -44.09
CA GLY A 464 35.31 23.00 -45.31
C GLY A 464 34.66 22.37 -46.56
N GLU A 465 33.50 21.75 -46.43
CA GLU A 465 32.75 21.16 -47.53
C GLU A 465 31.51 21.99 -47.88
N LEU A 466 31.20 22.12 -49.18
CA LEU A 466 30.01 22.83 -49.63
C LEU A 466 28.80 21.89 -49.61
N VAL A 467 27.94 22.06 -48.61
CA VAL A 467 26.76 21.21 -48.37
C VAL A 467 25.50 21.92 -48.83
N GLU A 468 24.64 21.22 -49.57
CA GLU A 468 23.31 21.70 -49.94
C GLU A 468 22.31 21.42 -48.81
N THR A 469 21.73 22.47 -48.23
CA THR A 469 20.86 22.39 -47.04
C THR A 469 19.82 23.51 -47.01
N THR A 470 19.10 23.69 -45.91
CA THR A 470 18.17 24.81 -45.71
C THR A 470 18.59 25.62 -44.48
N VAL A 471 18.17 26.89 -44.41
CA VAL A 471 18.42 27.72 -43.22
C VAL A 471 17.82 27.06 -41.97
N GLY A 472 16.63 26.47 -42.10
CA GLY A 472 15.99 25.80 -40.97
C GLY A 472 16.74 24.55 -40.49
N ARG A 473 17.31 23.74 -41.40
CA ARG A 473 18.20 22.63 -41.00
C ARG A 473 19.45 23.13 -40.28
N LEU A 474 20.02 24.27 -40.70
CA LEU A 474 21.13 24.87 -39.97
C LEU A 474 20.70 25.30 -38.55
N ILE A 475 19.57 26.00 -38.41
CA ILE A 475 19.02 26.38 -37.09
C ILE A 475 18.86 25.14 -36.20
N PHE A 476 18.25 24.06 -36.71
CA PHE A 476 18.07 22.83 -35.95
C PHE A 476 19.40 22.22 -35.44
N ASN A 477 20.47 22.29 -36.24
CA ASN A 477 21.75 21.69 -35.87
C ASN A 477 22.64 22.60 -35.00
N TYR A 478 22.50 23.93 -35.11
CA TYR A 478 23.37 24.89 -34.42
C TYR A 478 22.74 25.53 -33.18
N GLU A 479 21.42 25.74 -33.17
CA GLU A 479 20.72 26.34 -32.02
C GLU A 479 20.30 25.29 -30.98
N ALA A 480 19.93 24.08 -31.41
CA ALA A 480 19.83 22.97 -30.48
C ALA A 480 21.27 22.52 -30.13
N PRO A 481 21.61 22.29 -28.84
CA PRO A 481 22.96 21.90 -28.43
C PRO A 481 23.20 20.41 -28.75
N ILE A 482 23.14 20.08 -30.03
CA ILE A 482 23.42 18.76 -30.58
C ILE A 482 24.95 18.59 -30.62
N PRO A 483 25.51 17.55 -29.99
CA PRO A 483 26.94 17.28 -30.04
C PRO A 483 27.43 17.14 -31.48
N LYS A 484 28.56 17.80 -31.82
CA LYS A 484 29.11 17.81 -33.19
C LYS A 484 29.43 16.41 -33.71
N GLU A 485 29.78 15.49 -32.82
CA GLU A 485 30.13 14.11 -33.17
C GLU A 485 28.92 13.26 -33.55
N LEU A 486 27.68 13.75 -33.34
CA LEU A 486 26.48 13.16 -33.95
C LEU A 486 26.34 13.49 -35.45
N GLY A 487 27.15 14.42 -35.95
CA GLY A 487 27.13 14.88 -37.33
C GLY A 487 26.01 15.86 -37.64
N PHE A 488 25.98 16.33 -38.89
CA PHE A 488 25.00 17.30 -39.37
C PHE A 488 23.76 16.59 -39.93
N TYR A 489 22.59 16.84 -39.34
CA TYR A 489 21.32 16.26 -39.78
C TYR A 489 20.73 17.03 -40.96
N ASN A 490 20.98 16.54 -42.17
CA ASN A 490 20.50 17.15 -43.42
C ASN A 490 19.27 16.43 -44.04
N GLN A 491 18.26 16.15 -43.22
CA GLN A 491 17.04 15.47 -43.66
C GLN A 491 15.81 16.06 -42.96
N GLU A 492 14.62 15.67 -43.39
CA GLU A 492 13.39 16.02 -42.69
C GLU A 492 13.31 15.29 -41.34
N ILE A 493 13.14 16.07 -40.27
CA ILE A 493 13.15 15.57 -38.90
C ILE A 493 11.71 15.44 -38.41
N GLY A 494 11.20 14.21 -38.49
CA GLY A 494 9.93 13.82 -37.89
C GLY A 494 10.09 13.09 -36.55
N LYS A 495 8.98 12.57 -36.02
CA LYS A 495 8.94 11.86 -34.72
C LYS A 495 9.93 10.70 -34.63
N LYS A 496 10.06 9.91 -35.70
CA LYS A 496 10.93 8.73 -35.73
C LYS A 496 12.40 9.14 -35.65
N GLN A 497 12.79 10.13 -36.45
CA GLN A 497 14.14 10.67 -36.50
C GLN A 497 14.54 11.29 -35.16
N LEU A 498 13.65 12.06 -34.53
CA LEU A 498 13.91 12.61 -33.18
C LEU A 498 14.15 11.50 -32.15
N GLY A 499 13.37 10.41 -32.19
CA GLY A 499 13.60 9.26 -31.31
C GLY A 499 14.97 8.60 -31.52
N GLU A 500 15.42 8.51 -32.78
CA GLU A 500 16.76 7.98 -33.12
C GLU A 500 17.88 8.92 -32.67
N ILE A 501 17.72 10.25 -32.85
CA ILE A 501 18.68 11.26 -32.39
C ILE A 501 18.85 11.19 -30.88
N VAL A 502 17.75 11.15 -30.12
CA VAL A 502 17.77 11.03 -28.65
C VAL A 502 18.44 9.73 -28.21
N ALA A 503 18.12 8.60 -28.85
CA ALA A 503 18.74 7.32 -28.53
C ALA A 503 20.25 7.30 -28.83
N ASN A 504 20.67 7.94 -29.92
CA ASN A 504 22.08 8.04 -30.30
C ASN A 504 22.86 8.96 -29.37
N CYS A 505 22.30 10.13 -29.03
CA CYS A 505 22.88 11.06 -28.08
C CYS A 505 23.10 10.40 -26.72
N TYR A 506 22.07 9.73 -26.19
CA TYR A 506 22.15 9.04 -24.91
C TYR A 506 23.24 7.95 -24.89
N ARG A 507 23.34 7.17 -25.96
CA ARG A 507 24.30 6.06 -26.06
C ARG A 507 25.75 6.53 -26.15
N LEU A 508 26.01 7.70 -26.74
CA LEU A 508 27.37 8.21 -26.97
C LEU A 508 27.82 9.18 -25.88
N PHE A 509 26.92 10.02 -25.35
CA PHE A 509 27.26 11.13 -24.46
C PHE A 509 26.59 11.07 -23.09
N GLY A 510 25.75 10.07 -22.84
CA GLY A 510 25.07 9.89 -21.57
C GLY A 510 23.88 10.82 -21.36
N GLU A 511 23.43 10.88 -20.10
CA GLU A 511 22.16 11.49 -19.68
C GLU A 511 22.16 13.02 -19.65
N GLU A 512 23.20 13.66 -19.10
CA GLU A 512 23.27 15.13 -18.96
C GLU A 512 23.26 15.83 -20.33
N THR A 513 24.12 15.37 -21.25
CA THR A 513 24.20 15.92 -22.60
C THR A 513 22.89 15.72 -23.36
N THR A 514 22.24 14.56 -23.18
CA THR A 514 20.95 14.28 -23.81
C THR A 514 19.84 15.17 -23.26
N ALA A 515 19.82 15.41 -21.95
CA ALA A 515 18.86 16.32 -21.32
C ALA A 515 19.05 17.76 -21.84
N SER A 516 20.29 18.25 -21.94
CA SER A 516 20.57 19.58 -22.50
C SER A 516 20.15 19.69 -23.96
N MET A 517 20.38 18.64 -24.77
CA MET A 517 19.93 18.58 -26.15
C MET A 517 18.39 18.61 -26.25
N LEU A 518 17.70 17.84 -25.40
CA LEU A 518 16.23 17.83 -25.34
C LEU A 518 15.65 19.19 -24.93
N ASP A 519 16.29 19.87 -23.98
CA ASP A 519 15.90 21.21 -23.54
C ASP A 519 16.06 22.27 -24.64
N GLY A 520 17.05 22.14 -25.54
CA GLY A 520 17.21 23.04 -26.68
C GLY A 520 16.41 22.65 -27.93
N ILE A 521 15.95 21.40 -28.05
CA ILE A 521 15.02 20.97 -29.11
C ILE A 521 13.58 21.44 -28.81
N LYS A 522 13.20 21.44 -27.54
CA LYS A 522 11.96 22.05 -27.06
C LYS A 522 12.02 23.56 -27.30
#